data_AF-A0A9D8B443-F1
#
_entry.id   AF-A0A9D8B443-F1
#
_cell.length_a   1.000
_cell.length_b   1.000
_cell.length_c   1.000
_cell.angle_alpha   90.00
_cell.angle_beta   90.00
_cell.angle_gamma   90.00
#
_symmetry.space_group_name_H-M   'P 1'
#
loop_
_entity.id
_entity.type
_entity.pdbx_description
1 polymer ?
#
loop_
_entity_poly.entity_id
_entity_poly.type
_entity_poly.pdbx_seq_one_letter_code
_entity_poly.pdbx_strand_id
1 'polypeptide(L)'
;MQEIVMTVTSKGQVTIPAEVRRILGIRKNQKIALVINRAGEVKLKVPRYPNIDSIVGKAGRLSRPIAWHELRTVARAERLSSKASRHHG
;
A
#
# COMPACT_ATOMS: atom_id res chain seq x y z
N MET A 1 20.02 -13.48 -7.70
CA MET A 1 19.10 -13.01 -8.76
C MET A 1 18.26 -14.19 -9.16
N GLN A 2 16.94 -14.09 -9.11
CA GLN A 2 16.03 -15.16 -9.51
C GLN A 2 15.22 -14.65 -10.71
N GLU A 3 15.24 -15.42 -11.79
CA GLU A 3 14.48 -15.13 -13.00
C GLU A 3 13.30 -16.11 -13.08
N ILE A 4 12.10 -15.58 -13.37
CA ILE A 4 10.90 -16.38 -13.56
C ILE A 4 10.29 -15.96 -14.90
N VAL A 5 10.34 -16.84 -15.87
CA VAL A 5 9.75 -16.62 -17.19
C VAL A 5 8.25 -16.84 -17.12
N MET A 6 7.46 -15.92 -17.69
CA MET A 6 6.00 -16.00 -17.68
C MET A 6 5.41 -15.63 -19.03
N THR A 7 4.29 -16.26 -19.38
CA THR A 7 3.55 -15.97 -20.60
C THR A 7 2.53 -14.86 -20.36
N VAL A 8 2.45 -13.91 -21.29
CA VAL A 8 1.39 -12.91 -21.33
C VAL A 8 0.10 -13.60 -21.77
N THR A 9 -0.99 -13.45 -21.01
CA THR A 9 -2.28 -14.03 -21.37
C THR A 9 -2.84 -13.38 -22.64
N SER A 10 -3.83 -14.00 -23.29
CA SER A 10 -4.52 -13.41 -24.46
C SER A 10 -5.13 -12.04 -24.18
N LYS A 11 -5.36 -11.69 -22.90
CA LYS A 11 -5.87 -10.37 -22.47
C LYS A 11 -4.75 -9.36 -22.20
N GLY A 12 -3.49 -9.68 -22.50
CA GLY A 12 -2.35 -8.80 -22.27
C GLY A 12 -1.92 -8.71 -20.80
N GLN A 13 -2.27 -9.68 -19.96
CA GLN A 13 -1.97 -9.66 -18.53
C GLN A 13 -0.82 -10.60 -18.18
N VAL A 14 0.00 -10.22 -17.20
CA VAL A 14 0.97 -11.11 -16.55
C VAL A 14 0.53 -11.32 -15.10
N THR A 15 0.45 -12.58 -14.68
CA THR A 15 0.06 -12.94 -13.31
C THR A 15 1.26 -12.85 -12.39
N ILE A 16 1.14 -12.25 -11.20
CA ILE A 16 2.20 -12.30 -10.19
C ILE A 16 2.13 -13.66 -9.47
N PRO A 17 3.14 -14.55 -9.58
CA PRO A 17 3.11 -15.86 -8.93
C PRO A 17 3.01 -15.77 -7.40
N ALA A 18 2.51 -16.82 -6.76
CA ALA A 18 2.32 -16.85 -5.31
C ALA A 18 3.61 -16.57 -4.53
N GLU A 19 4.74 -17.09 -5.01
CA GLU A 19 6.05 -16.86 -4.41
C GLU A 19 6.45 -15.37 -4.43
N VAL A 20 6.33 -14.72 -5.59
CA VAL A 20 6.62 -13.28 -5.74
C VAL A 20 5.70 -12.44 -4.86
N ARG A 21 4.41 -12.79 -4.76
CA ARG A 21 3.48 -12.10 -3.86
C ARG A 21 3.92 -12.21 -2.39
N ARG A 22 4.39 -13.38 -1.95
CA ARG A 22 4.87 -13.59 -0.57
C ARG A 22 6.11 -12.74 -0.28
N ILE A 23 7.08 -12.75 -1.18
CA ILE A 23 8.33 -11.96 -1.05
C ILE A 23 8.02 -10.47 -0.98
N LEU A 24 7.12 -9.97 -1.84
CA LEU A 24 6.77 -8.55 -1.90
C LEU A 24 5.69 -8.14 -0.87
N GLY A 25 5.16 -9.08 -0.08
CA GLY A 25 4.09 -8.82 0.88
C GLY A 25 2.78 -8.35 0.25
N ILE A 26 2.52 -8.73 -1.02
CA ILE A 26 1.34 -8.31 -1.77
C ILE A 26 0.11 -9.10 -1.32
N ARG A 27 -0.93 -8.39 -0.87
CA ARG A 27 -2.22 -8.95 -0.45
C ARG A 27 -3.25 -8.89 -1.59
N LYS A 28 -4.32 -9.70 -1.46
CA LYS A 28 -5.47 -9.64 -2.37
C LYS A 28 -6.06 -8.22 -2.35
N ASN A 29 -6.49 -7.73 -3.51
CA ASN A 29 -7.06 -6.39 -3.72
C ASN A 29 -6.12 -5.22 -3.37
N GLN A 30 -4.83 -5.46 -3.20
CA GLN A 30 -3.85 -4.41 -2.96
C GLN A 30 -3.42 -3.76 -4.27
N LYS A 31 -3.33 -2.43 -4.29
CA LYS A 31 -2.77 -1.69 -5.43
C LYS A 31 -1.26 -1.86 -5.47
N ILE A 32 -0.73 -2.01 -6.68
CA ILE A 32 0.70 -2.06 -6.99
C ILE A 32 1.03 -0.96 -7.99
N ALA A 33 2.28 -0.52 -8.02
CA ALA A 33 2.80 0.42 -9.00
C ALA A 33 3.81 -0.29 -9.92
N LEU A 34 3.66 -0.07 -11.23
CA LEU A 34 4.68 -0.38 -12.22
C LEU A 34 5.46 0.90 -12.49
N VAL A 35 6.78 0.86 -12.24
CA VAL A 35 7.68 1.97 -12.50
C VAL A 35 8.55 1.59 -13.69
N ILE A 36 8.41 2.32 -14.79
CA ILE A 36 9.18 2.12 -16.01
C ILE A 36 10.33 3.12 -15.99
N ASN A 37 11.56 2.65 -16.15
CA ASN A 37 12.72 3.53 -16.30
C ASN A 37 13.04 3.80 -17.77
N ARG A 38 13.96 4.74 -18.03
CA ARG A 38 14.37 5.11 -19.40
C ARG A 38 15.08 3.97 -20.15
N ALA A 39 15.61 2.98 -19.45
CA ALA A 39 16.23 1.80 -20.03
C ALA A 39 15.21 0.73 -20.45
N GLY A 40 13.91 0.96 -20.24
CA GLY A 40 12.84 0.02 -20.56
C GLY A 40 12.62 -1.05 -19.50
N GLU A 41 13.29 -0.98 -18.35
CA GLU A 41 13.06 -1.91 -17.25
C GLU A 41 11.79 -1.53 -16.49
N VAL A 42 11.00 -2.55 -16.15
CA VAL A 42 9.79 -2.41 -15.35
C VAL A 42 10.05 -2.93 -13.93
N LYS A 43 9.90 -2.05 -12.94
CA LYS A 43 10.00 -2.40 -11.51
C LYS A 43 8.63 -2.40 -10.86
N LEU A 44 8.32 -3.48 -10.15
CA LEU A 44 7.08 -3.60 -9.38
C LEU A 44 7.31 -3.10 -7.96
N LYS A 45 6.46 -2.18 -7.49
CA LYS A 45 6.53 -1.62 -6.13
C LYS A 45 5.16 -1.66 -5.45
N VAL A 46 5.16 -1.91 -4.15
CA VAL A 46 4.00 -1.62 -3.30
C VAL A 46 4.02 -0.12 -3.00
N PRO A 47 2.98 0.66 -3.37
CA PRO A 47 2.94 2.09 -3.10
C PRO A 47 3.01 2.31 -1.59
N ARG A 48 4.04 3.02 -1.15
CA ARG A 48 4.06 3.64 0.17
C ARG A 48 3.53 5.05 0.00
N TYR A 49 2.65 5.47 0.90
CA TYR A 49 2.09 6.82 0.92
C TYR A 49 2.77 7.59 2.06
N PRO A 50 3.96 8.15 1.83
CA PRO A 50 4.79 8.70 2.91
C PRO A 50 4.28 10.03 3.45
N ASN A 51 3.45 10.75 2.70
CA ASN A 51 2.95 12.07 3.07
C ASN A 51 1.45 12.22 2.78
N ILE A 52 0.83 13.22 3.41
CA ILE A 52 -0.61 13.48 3.30
C ILE A 52 -1.00 13.74 1.84
N ASP A 53 -0.19 14.48 1.08
CA ASP A 53 -0.45 14.78 -0.33
C ASP A 53 -0.54 13.52 -1.20
N SER A 54 0.23 12.47 -0.89
CA SER A 54 0.15 11.18 -1.59
C SER A 54 -1.14 10.41 -1.32
N ILE A 55 -1.89 10.80 -0.27
CA ILE A 55 -3.13 10.17 0.23
C ILE A 55 -4.37 10.95 -0.21
N VAL A 56 -4.26 12.27 -0.43
CA VAL A 56 -5.39 13.13 -0.85
C VAL A 56 -6.06 12.55 -2.10
N GLY A 57 -7.39 12.35 -2.04
CA GLY A 57 -8.19 11.75 -3.10
C GLY A 57 -8.09 10.22 -3.25
N LYS A 58 -7.17 9.55 -2.55
CA LYS A 58 -7.03 8.08 -2.50
C LYS A 58 -7.58 7.47 -1.21
N ALA A 59 -7.59 8.23 -0.12
CA ALA A 59 -8.33 7.83 1.08
C ALA A 59 -9.83 7.78 0.74
N GLY A 60 -10.46 6.63 1.00
CA GLY A 60 -11.89 6.44 0.75
C GLY A 60 -12.76 7.48 1.48
N ARG A 61 -14.03 7.56 1.10
CA ARG A 61 -15.01 8.38 1.83
C ARG A 61 -15.33 7.72 3.17
N LEU A 62 -15.39 8.53 4.23
CA LEU A 62 -15.98 8.11 5.50
C LEU A 62 -17.44 7.73 5.26
N SER A 63 -17.89 6.61 5.83
CA SER A 63 -19.29 6.15 5.75
C SER A 63 -20.26 7.09 6.45
N ARG A 64 -19.79 7.86 7.43
CA ARG A 64 -20.51 8.94 8.10
C ARG A 64 -19.60 10.15 8.26
N PRO A 65 -20.10 11.39 8.10
CA PRO A 65 -19.36 12.57 8.51
C PRO A 65 -19.15 12.51 10.03
N ILE A 66 -17.90 12.65 10.46
CA ILE A 66 -17.56 12.68 11.89
C ILE A 66 -17.37 14.14 12.29
N ALA A 67 -17.94 14.55 13.42
CA ALA A 67 -17.76 15.91 13.91
C ALA A 67 -16.29 16.15 14.28
N TRP A 68 -15.79 17.37 14.02
CA TRP A 68 -14.37 17.70 14.23
C TRP A 68 -13.86 17.42 15.65
N HIS A 69 -14.71 17.67 16.65
CA HIS A 69 -14.38 17.37 18.05
C HIS A 69 -14.17 15.87 18.30
N GLU A 70 -15.05 15.02 17.77
CA GLU A 70 -14.98 13.57 17.89
C GLU A 70 -13.72 13.01 17.20
N LEU A 71 -13.40 13.51 15.99
CA LEU A 71 -12.15 13.18 15.29
C LEU A 71 -10.90 13.50 16.13
N ARG A 72 -10.85 14.68 16.77
CA ARG A 72 -9.71 15.07 17.61
C ARG A 72 -9.58 14.20 18.85
N THR A 73 -10.69 13.77 19.44
CA THR A 73 -10.70 12.89 20.61
C THR A 73 -10.11 11.52 20.26
N VAL A 74 -10.57 10.91 19.16
CA VAL A 74 -10.06 9.62 18.67
C VAL A 74 -8.57 9.71 18.34
N ALA A 75 -8.15 10.71 17.58
CA ALA A 75 -6.75 10.88 17.20
C ALA A 75 -5.81 11.05 18.41
N ARG A 76 -6.27 11.75 19.46
CA ARG A 76 -5.51 11.88 20.71
C ARG A 76 -5.40 10.56 21.46
N ALA A 77 -6.50 9.81 21.57
CA ALA A 77 -6.52 8.51 22.24
C ALA A 77 -5.56 7.50 21.56
N GLU A 78 -5.59 7.41 20.22
CA GLU A 78 -4.68 6.53 19.46
C GLU A 78 -3.20 6.94 19.57
N ARG A 79 -2.93 8.25 19.62
CA ARG A 79 -1.56 8.75 19.80
C ARG A 79 -0.99 8.40 21.18
N LEU A 80 -1.83 8.36 22.21
CA LEU A 80 -1.42 7.96 23.56
C LEU A 80 -1.19 6.45 23.64
N SER A 81 -2.07 5.63 23.05
CA SER A 81 -1.92 4.17 23.04
C SER A 81 -0.69 3.69 22.26
N SER A 82 -0.37 4.35 21.14
CA SER A 82 0.83 4.06 20.32
C SER A 82 2.14 4.50 20.96
N LYS A 83 2.12 5.44 21.93
CA LYS A 83 3.30 5.78 22.75
C LYS A 83 3.54 4.76 23.86
N ALA A 84 2.48 4.27 24.52
CA ALA A 84 2.59 3.29 25.60
C ALA A 84 3.17 1.93 25.13
N SER A 85 2.84 1.53 23.90
CA SER A 85 3.30 0.28 23.29
C SER A 85 4.74 0.33 22.72
N ARG A 86 5.35 1.52 22.61
CA ARG A 86 6.75 1.70 22.14
C ARG A 86 7.81 1.71 23.24
N HIS A 87 7.39 1.67 24.51
CA HIS A 87 8.30 1.66 25.67
C HIS A 87 8.45 0.28 26.34
N HIS A 88 7.91 -0.79 25.70
CA HIS A 88 7.99 -2.17 26.20
C HIS A 88 8.62 -3.13 25.16
N GLY A 89 9.67 -2.67 24.47
CA GLY A 89 10.44 -3.48 23.53
C GLY A 89 11.93 -3.17 23.64
#